data_AF-A0A1L2ZNZ4-F1
#
_entry.id   AF-A0A1L2ZNZ4-F1
#
_cell.length_a   1.000
_cell.length_b   1.000
_cell.length_c   1.000
_cell.angle_alpha   90.00
_cell.angle_beta   90.00
_cell.angle_gamma   90.00
#
_symmetry.space_group_name_H-M   'P 1'
#
loop_
_entity.id
_entity.type
_entity.pdbx_description
1 polymer ?
#
loop_
_entity_poly.entity_id
_entity_poly.type
_entity_poly.pdbx_seq_one_letter_code
_entity_poly.pdbx_strand_id
1 'polypeptide(L)'
;MAPEAEPALIANPQKVVRITRTIDPLAYSRVGAVEARKAKQGNRFDIPGGGVLYAATLDATCIHEVCSRFRPSAFYRSLNISLDEQEGFSNELPEDWRLNRRFYDLEISTDLPFVDIRHPKTWKWLDERLPGCSFSGSSIISMPSTFTVAIEA
;
A
#
# COMPACT_ATOMS: atom_id res chain seq x y z
N MET A 1 -23.59 -27.42 -10.26
CA MET A 1 -22.31 -26.70 -10.27
C MET A 1 -22.49 -25.52 -9.32
N ALA A 2 -21.86 -25.52 -8.14
CA ALA A 2 -21.97 -24.40 -7.23
C ALA A 2 -21.37 -23.15 -7.90
N PRO A 3 -21.95 -21.94 -7.74
CA PRO A 3 -21.36 -20.74 -8.31
C PRO A 3 -19.93 -20.63 -7.79
N GLU A 4 -18.98 -20.48 -8.71
CA GLU A 4 -17.59 -20.24 -8.36
C GLU A 4 -17.57 -19.00 -7.47
N ALA A 5 -17.02 -19.11 -6.25
CA ALA A 5 -16.90 -17.93 -5.41
C ALA A 5 -16.12 -16.87 -6.20
N GLU A 6 -16.53 -15.61 -6.11
CA GLU A 6 -15.87 -14.46 -6.69
C GLU A 6 -15.46 -13.48 -5.58
N PRO A 7 -14.39 -12.67 -5.75
CA PRO A 7 -14.06 -11.66 -4.77
C PRO A 7 -15.16 -10.61 -4.67
N ALA A 8 -15.16 -9.81 -3.60
CA ALA A 8 -15.94 -8.59 -3.58
C ALA A 8 -15.22 -7.51 -4.40
N LEU A 9 -16.02 -6.73 -5.12
CA LEU A 9 -15.53 -5.65 -5.97
C LEU A 9 -16.09 -4.33 -5.45
N ILE A 10 -15.29 -3.27 -5.57
CA ILE A 10 -15.68 -1.89 -5.32
C ILE A 10 -15.57 -1.08 -6.61
N ALA A 11 -16.44 -0.08 -6.72
CA ALA A 11 -16.42 0.85 -7.83
C ALA A 11 -15.09 1.63 -7.85
N ASN A 12 -14.64 2.00 -9.05
CA ASN A 12 -13.49 2.87 -9.21
C ASN A 12 -13.77 4.22 -8.50
N PRO A 13 -12.92 4.67 -7.56
CA PRO A 13 -13.11 5.94 -6.85
C PRO A 13 -12.97 7.19 -7.74
N GLN A 14 -12.63 7.03 -9.03
CA GLN A 14 -12.42 8.06 -10.06
C GLN A 14 -11.26 9.02 -9.79
N LYS A 15 -11.08 9.43 -8.53
CA LYS A 15 -10.02 10.31 -8.05
C LYS A 15 -9.34 9.69 -6.85
N VAL A 16 -8.01 9.75 -6.85
CA VAL A 16 -7.16 9.32 -5.75
C VAL A 16 -5.99 10.28 -5.60
N VAL A 17 -5.44 10.32 -4.41
CA VAL A 17 -4.36 11.20 -4.01
C VAL A 17 -3.09 10.41 -3.77
N ARG A 18 -1.98 10.95 -4.24
CA ARG A 18 -0.65 10.35 -4.09
C ARG A 18 0.36 11.38 -3.62
N ILE A 19 1.13 11.03 -2.61
CA ILE A 19 2.33 11.78 -2.21
C ILE A 19 3.55 11.02 -2.72
N THR A 20 4.32 11.67 -3.59
CA THR A 20 5.50 11.06 -4.21
C THR A 20 6.54 12.11 -4.57
N ARG A 21 7.71 11.64 -5.01
CA ARG A 21 8.80 12.51 -5.46
C ARG A 21 8.37 13.32 -6.69
N THR A 22 8.89 14.53 -6.80
CA THR A 22 8.61 15.46 -7.91
C THR A 22 9.15 15.00 -9.26
N ILE A 23 10.21 14.20 -9.28
CA ILE A 23 10.88 13.77 -10.51
C ILE A 23 10.00 12.91 -11.43
N ASP A 24 9.20 12.01 -10.84
CA ASP A 24 8.30 11.13 -11.57
C ASP A 24 7.09 10.79 -10.69
N PRO A 25 6.00 11.58 -10.78
CA PRO A 25 4.81 11.37 -9.98
C PRO A 25 4.09 10.04 -10.28
N LEU A 26 4.25 9.52 -11.49
CA LEU A 26 3.57 8.31 -11.97
C LEU A 26 4.49 7.07 -11.92
N ALA A 27 5.64 7.17 -11.27
CA ALA A 27 6.55 6.05 -11.07
C ALA A 27 5.84 4.86 -10.40
N TYR A 28 5.77 3.74 -11.10
CA TYR A 28 5.26 2.48 -10.56
C TYR A 28 6.29 1.85 -9.62
N SER A 29 5.81 1.33 -8.49
CA SER A 29 6.56 0.37 -7.68
C SER A 29 6.75 -0.90 -8.49
N ARG A 30 7.98 -1.39 -8.59
CA ARG A 30 8.32 -2.61 -9.32
C ARG A 30 9.25 -3.44 -8.46
N VAL A 31 8.99 -4.74 -8.43
CA VAL A 31 9.85 -5.73 -7.79
C VAL A 31 10.17 -6.83 -8.80
N GLY A 32 11.45 -7.16 -8.95
CA GLY A 32 11.87 -8.27 -9.79
C GLY A 32 11.53 -9.60 -9.14
N ALA A 33 11.42 -10.66 -9.95
CA ALA A 33 11.04 -11.99 -9.47
C ALA A 33 12.05 -12.59 -8.49
N VAL A 34 13.32 -12.21 -8.60
CA VAL A 34 14.39 -12.66 -7.69
C VAL A 34 14.30 -11.92 -6.36
N GLU A 35 14.08 -10.60 -6.40
CA GLU A 35 13.92 -9.76 -5.22
C GLU A 35 12.69 -10.14 -4.42
N ALA A 36 11.57 -10.43 -5.10
CA ALA A 36 10.33 -10.82 -4.46
C ALA A 36 10.43 -12.12 -3.63
N ARG A 37 11.44 -12.97 -3.90
CA ARG A 37 11.71 -14.18 -3.11
C ARG A 37 12.47 -13.91 -1.82
N LYS A 38 13.08 -12.72 -1.67
CA LYS A 38 13.84 -12.35 -0.48
C LYS A 38 12.89 -11.76 0.56
N ALA A 39 12.94 -12.26 1.79
CA ALA A 39 12.20 -11.68 2.89
C ALA A 39 12.53 -10.18 3.04
N LYS A 40 11.49 -9.34 3.23
CA LYS A 40 11.57 -7.87 3.41
C LYS A 40 11.86 -7.03 2.15
N GLN A 41 11.78 -7.59 0.94
CA GLN A 41 11.89 -6.82 -0.29
C GLN A 41 10.52 -6.55 -0.94
N GLY A 42 10.38 -5.35 -1.51
CA GLY A 42 9.12 -4.88 -2.11
C GLY A 42 8.14 -4.30 -1.10
N ASN A 43 7.04 -3.79 -1.61
CA ASN A 43 5.89 -3.31 -0.84
C ASN A 43 4.80 -4.38 -0.74
N ARG A 44 3.85 -4.16 0.18
CA ARG A 44 2.81 -5.12 0.59
C ARG A 44 2.02 -5.75 -0.57
N PHE A 45 1.77 -4.98 -1.63
CA PHE A 45 0.96 -5.40 -2.79
C PHE A 45 1.76 -5.42 -4.09
N ASP A 46 3.09 -5.40 -4.02
CA ASP A 46 3.89 -5.47 -5.23
C ASP A 46 3.71 -6.83 -5.92
N ILE A 47 3.56 -6.79 -7.25
CA ILE A 47 3.40 -7.97 -8.08
C ILE A 47 4.75 -8.23 -8.78
N PRO A 48 5.36 -9.41 -8.63
CA PRO A 48 6.60 -9.74 -9.32
C PRO A 48 6.46 -9.59 -10.84
N GLY A 49 7.31 -8.75 -11.45
CA GLY A 49 7.23 -8.44 -12.89
C GLY A 49 6.12 -7.45 -13.29
N GLY A 50 5.25 -7.06 -12.35
CA GLY A 50 4.23 -6.03 -12.53
C GLY A 50 4.70 -4.65 -12.06
N GLY A 51 3.87 -3.63 -12.35
CA GLY A 51 4.01 -2.29 -11.80
C GLY A 51 2.79 -1.95 -10.95
N VAL A 52 3.01 -1.42 -9.74
CA VAL A 52 1.94 -1.05 -8.81
C VAL A 52 2.03 0.43 -8.46
N LEU A 53 0.92 1.13 -8.59
CA LEU A 53 0.81 2.53 -8.20
C LEU A 53 -0.01 2.63 -6.90
N TYR A 54 0.64 3.13 -5.85
CA TYR A 54 0.03 3.34 -4.54
C TYR A 54 -0.59 4.74 -4.47
N ALA A 55 -1.87 4.80 -4.14
CA ALA A 55 -2.62 6.03 -3.91
C ALA A 55 -3.74 5.77 -2.89
N ALA A 56 -4.28 6.83 -2.31
CA ALA A 56 -5.35 6.79 -1.33
C ALA A 56 -6.53 7.67 -1.77
N THR A 57 -7.74 7.35 -1.31
CA THR A 57 -8.92 8.20 -1.55
C THR A 57 -8.93 9.47 -0.69
N LEU A 58 -8.14 9.49 0.40
CA LEU A 58 -8.05 10.58 1.37
C LEU A 58 -6.61 11.04 1.57
N ASP A 59 -6.41 12.36 1.66
CA ASP A 59 -5.11 12.99 1.93
C ASP A 59 -4.48 12.47 3.23
N ALA A 60 -5.28 12.41 4.30
CA ALA A 60 -4.84 11.96 5.61
C ALA A 60 -4.28 10.54 5.55
N THR A 61 -4.95 9.64 4.83
CA THR A 61 -4.48 8.26 4.59
C THR A 61 -3.18 8.25 3.80
N CYS A 62 -3.06 9.10 2.77
CA CYS A 62 -1.85 9.20 1.97
C CYS A 62 -0.64 9.66 2.81
N ILE A 63 -0.82 10.70 3.63
CA ILE A 63 0.20 11.17 4.58
C ILE A 63 0.57 10.06 5.56
N HIS A 64 -0.44 9.42 6.13
CA HIS A 64 -0.28 8.36 7.12
C HIS A 64 0.61 7.24 6.57
N GLU A 65 0.36 6.78 5.35
CA GLU A 65 1.13 5.74 4.68
C GLU A 65 2.57 6.18 4.35
N VAL A 66 2.75 7.33 3.71
CA VAL A 66 4.08 7.78 3.28
C VAL A 66 4.97 8.13 4.49
N CYS A 67 4.39 8.64 5.56
CA CYS A 67 5.12 9.01 6.77
C CYS A 67 5.25 7.85 7.78
N SER A 68 4.71 6.66 7.48
CA SER A 68 4.73 5.50 8.39
C SER A 68 6.12 5.15 8.92
N ARG A 69 7.16 5.34 8.10
CA ARG A 69 8.57 5.04 8.43
C ARG A 69 9.20 6.01 9.43
N PHE A 70 8.65 7.21 9.57
CA PHE A 70 9.15 8.22 10.52
C PHE A 70 8.51 8.07 11.91
N ARG A 71 7.59 7.12 12.07
CA ARG A 71 6.90 6.94 13.35
C ARG A 71 7.81 6.25 14.35
N PRO A 72 7.79 6.69 15.62
CA PRO A 72 8.41 5.95 16.70
C PRO A 72 7.88 4.51 16.73
N SER A 73 8.79 3.55 16.89
CA SER A 73 8.39 2.14 17.02
C SER A 73 7.48 1.94 18.23
N ALA A 74 6.70 0.85 18.24
CA ALA A 74 5.86 0.52 19.39
C ALA A 74 6.68 0.39 20.69
N PHE A 75 7.91 -0.13 20.58
CA PHE A 75 8.87 -0.20 21.67
C PHE A 75 9.22 1.20 22.20
N TYR A 76 9.56 2.16 21.32
CA TYR A 76 9.86 3.53 21.75
C TYR A 76 8.66 4.24 22.37
N ARG A 77 7.44 4.02 21.87
CA ARG A 77 6.23 4.53 22.50
C ARG A 77 5.98 3.95 23.89
N SER A 78 6.36 2.69 24.11
CA SER A 78 6.21 2.03 25.41
C SER A 78 7.18 2.54 26.48
N LEU A 79 8.28 3.19 26.08
CA LEU A 79 9.27 3.75 27.00
C LEU A 79 8.83 5.06 27.66
N ASN A 80 7.69 5.64 27.24
CA ASN A 80 7.08 6.84 27.84
C ASN A 80 8.06 8.01 28.02
N ILE A 81 9.07 8.10 27.14
CA ILE A 81 10.08 9.15 27.13
C ILE A 81 9.39 10.45 26.76
N SER A 82 9.47 11.45 27.65
CA SER A 82 8.92 12.79 27.46
C SER A 82 9.43 13.37 26.14
N LEU A 83 8.57 14.06 25.38
CA LEU A 83 8.94 14.68 24.10
C LEU A 83 10.15 15.64 24.22
N ASP A 84 10.39 16.17 25.43
CA ASP A 84 11.52 17.06 25.74
C ASP A 84 12.88 16.34 25.82
N GLU A 85 12.90 15.02 26.03
CA GLU A 85 14.13 14.19 26.04
C GLU A 85 14.44 13.60 24.65
N GLN A 86 13.64 13.93 23.63
CA GLN A 86 13.78 13.44 22.26
C GLN A 86 14.69 14.33 21.38
N GLU A 87 15.84 14.77 21.89
CA GLU A 87 16.82 15.58 21.14
C GLU A 87 17.37 14.91 19.86
N GLY A 88 16.99 13.66 19.56
CA GLY A 88 17.32 12.95 18.31
C GLY A 88 16.14 12.46 17.47
N PHE A 89 14.89 12.63 17.93
CA PHE A 89 13.68 12.18 17.23
C PHE A 89 12.78 13.37 16.94
N SER A 90 13.18 14.19 15.97
CA SER A 90 12.27 15.21 15.46
C SER A 90 11.03 14.53 14.85
N ASN A 91 9.84 14.86 15.36
CA ASN A 91 8.57 14.56 14.68
C ASN A 91 8.42 15.34 13.36
N GLU A 92 9.38 16.21 13.05
CA GLU A 92 9.41 16.93 11.79
C GLU A 92 10.04 16.06 10.70
N LEU A 93 9.34 16.00 9.58
CA LEU A 93 9.87 15.36 8.38
C LEU A 93 11.16 16.08 7.97
N PRO A 94 12.20 15.35 7.52
CA PRO A 94 13.41 15.96 6.99
C PRO A 94 13.12 17.02 5.92
N GLU A 95 13.91 18.09 5.87
CA GLU A 95 13.71 19.19 4.93
C GLU A 95 13.79 18.69 3.48
N ASP A 96 14.77 17.85 3.16
CA ASP A 96 14.92 17.23 1.84
C ASP A 96 13.69 16.37 1.47
N TRP A 97 13.05 15.72 2.44
CA TRP A 97 11.81 14.98 2.22
C TRP A 97 10.68 15.93 1.81
N ARG A 98 10.52 17.04 2.54
CA ARG A 98 9.48 18.07 2.30
C ARG A 98 9.68 18.75 0.95
N LEU A 99 10.91 19.12 0.63
CA LEU A 99 11.23 19.82 -0.62
C LEU A 99 10.99 18.95 -1.85
N ASN A 100 11.28 17.64 -1.76
CA ASN A 100 11.25 16.75 -2.91
C ASN A 100 9.91 16.02 -3.13
N ARG A 101 8.88 16.25 -2.30
CA ARG A 101 7.58 15.57 -2.42
C ARG A 101 6.42 16.54 -2.54
N ARG A 102 5.41 16.14 -3.30
CA ARG A 102 4.17 16.89 -3.49
C ARG A 102 2.98 15.94 -3.47
N PHE A 103 1.82 16.52 -3.18
CA PHE A 103 0.52 15.88 -3.41
C PHE A 103 0.19 15.95 -4.89
N TYR A 104 -0.37 14.86 -5.40
CA TYR A 104 -0.89 14.75 -6.75
C TYR A 104 -2.28 14.16 -6.69
N ASP A 105 -3.23 14.86 -7.30
CA ASP A 105 -4.54 14.31 -7.63
C ASP A 105 -4.40 13.51 -8.91
N LEU A 106 -4.82 12.26 -8.86
CA LEU A 106 -4.79 11.33 -9.97
C LEU A 106 -6.21 10.97 -10.36
N GLU A 107 -6.48 11.04 -11.65
CA GLU A 107 -7.73 10.58 -12.24
C GLU A 107 -7.53 9.18 -12.81
N ILE A 108 -8.45 8.28 -12.47
CA ILE A 108 -8.40 6.88 -12.92
C ILE A 108 -9.32 6.76 -14.13
N SER A 109 -8.73 6.62 -15.32
CA SER A 109 -9.44 6.60 -16.60
C SER A 109 -10.06 5.25 -17.00
N THR A 110 -9.89 4.21 -16.18
CA THR A 110 -10.39 2.87 -16.47
C THR A 110 -11.68 2.57 -15.71
N ASP A 111 -12.67 1.97 -16.36
CA ASP A 111 -13.90 1.52 -15.70
C ASP A 111 -13.75 0.18 -14.97
N LEU A 112 -12.54 -0.38 -14.94
CA LEU A 112 -12.29 -1.64 -14.25
C LEU A 112 -12.54 -1.49 -12.73
N PRO A 113 -13.31 -2.42 -12.13
CA PRO A 113 -13.54 -2.41 -10.70
C PRO A 113 -12.27 -2.82 -9.94
N PHE A 114 -12.18 -2.39 -8.69
CA PHE A 114 -11.10 -2.76 -7.78
C PHE A 114 -11.55 -3.93 -6.90
N VAL A 115 -10.62 -4.80 -6.50
CA VAL A 115 -10.88 -5.88 -5.54
C VAL A 115 -10.92 -5.31 -4.13
N ASP A 116 -12.01 -5.55 -3.40
CA ASP A 116 -12.11 -5.18 -1.98
C ASP A 116 -11.46 -6.25 -1.11
N ILE A 117 -10.19 -6.03 -0.78
CA ILE A 117 -9.41 -6.91 0.10
C ILE A 117 -9.85 -6.86 1.56
N ARG A 118 -10.74 -5.95 1.97
CA ARG A 118 -11.27 -5.88 3.34
C ARG A 118 -12.54 -6.71 3.49
N HIS A 119 -13.24 -6.98 2.39
CA HIS A 119 -14.49 -7.72 2.42
C HIS A 119 -14.25 -9.20 2.77
N PRO A 120 -14.98 -9.79 3.74
CA PRO A 120 -14.80 -11.20 4.13
C PRO A 120 -14.97 -12.19 2.98
N LYS A 121 -15.87 -11.91 2.02
CA LYS A 121 -16.03 -12.69 0.77
C LYS A 121 -14.72 -12.84 -0.01
N THR A 122 -13.92 -11.78 -0.09
CA THR A 122 -12.63 -11.79 -0.81
C THR A 122 -11.62 -12.69 -0.09
N TRP A 123 -11.59 -12.67 1.24
CA TRP A 123 -10.73 -13.58 2.01
C TRP A 123 -11.12 -15.04 1.83
N LYS A 124 -12.41 -15.35 1.93
CA LYS A 124 -12.92 -16.70 1.65
C LYS A 124 -12.54 -17.16 0.24
N TRP A 125 -12.68 -16.27 -0.75
CA TRP A 125 -12.31 -16.51 -2.13
C TRP A 125 -10.80 -16.83 -2.31
N LEU A 126 -9.93 -16.08 -1.61
CA LEU A 126 -8.50 -16.29 -1.62
C LEU A 126 -8.11 -17.61 -0.95
N ASP A 127 -8.67 -17.90 0.22
CA ASP A 127 -8.37 -19.12 0.98
C ASP A 127 -8.70 -20.39 0.18
N GLU A 128 -9.80 -20.38 -0.57
CA GLU A 128 -10.21 -21.50 -1.44
C GLU A 128 -9.26 -21.72 -2.62
N ARG A 129 -8.59 -20.67 -3.11
CA ARG A 129 -7.73 -20.70 -4.31
C ARG A 129 -6.24 -20.73 -4.03
N LEU A 130 -5.83 -20.32 -2.83
CA LEU A 130 -4.44 -20.32 -2.37
C LEU A 130 -4.29 -21.19 -1.10
N PRO A 131 -4.66 -22.48 -1.16
CA PRO A 131 -4.59 -23.34 0.01
C PRO A 131 -3.14 -23.49 0.49
N GLY A 132 -2.91 -23.25 1.78
CA GLY A 132 -1.59 -23.32 2.40
C GLY A 132 -0.80 -22.00 2.39
N CYS A 133 -1.30 -20.94 1.75
CA CYS A 133 -0.80 -19.59 1.98
C CYS A 133 -1.39 -19.04 3.29
N SER A 134 -0.64 -19.11 4.37
CA SER A 134 -1.01 -18.43 5.62
C SER A 134 -0.83 -16.92 5.47
N PHE A 135 -1.93 -16.18 5.39
CA PHE A 135 -1.93 -14.71 5.41
C PHE A 135 -1.78 -14.20 6.86
N SER A 136 -0.68 -14.54 7.54
CA SER A 136 -0.41 -13.99 8.87
C SER A 136 0.28 -12.63 8.71
N GLY A 137 -0.53 -11.58 8.61
CA GLY A 137 -0.04 -10.23 8.33
C GLY A 137 0.07 -10.01 6.83
N SER A 138 -0.67 -9.01 6.37
CA SER A 138 -0.79 -8.55 4.99
C SER A 138 0.49 -8.69 4.16
N SER A 139 0.56 -9.68 3.24
CA SER A 139 1.28 -9.64 1.95
C SER A 139 1.09 -10.94 1.13
N ILE A 140 1.18 -10.76 -0.20
CA ILE A 140 1.30 -11.73 -1.32
C ILE A 140 -0.02 -12.33 -1.86
N ILE A 141 -0.60 -11.68 -2.86
CA ILE A 141 -1.47 -12.33 -3.86
C ILE A 141 -0.75 -12.26 -5.20
N SER A 142 -0.28 -13.41 -5.69
CA SER A 142 0.19 -13.58 -7.07
C SER A 142 -0.99 -13.94 -7.95
N MET A 143 -1.41 -13.03 -8.82
CA MET A 143 -2.39 -13.25 -9.90
C MET A 143 -1.89 -12.54 -11.17
N PRO A 144 -2.22 -13.01 -12.37
CA PRO A 144 -1.59 -12.55 -13.60
C PRO A 144 -1.97 -11.11 -13.94
N SER A 145 -0.96 -10.37 -14.41
CA SER A 145 -0.98 -9.23 -15.32
C SER A 145 -2.07 -8.18 -15.15
N THR A 146 -1.69 -7.11 -14.44
CA THR A 146 -2.29 -5.76 -14.46
C THR A 146 -3.41 -5.52 -13.45
N PHE A 147 -3.03 -5.29 -12.19
CA PHE A 147 -3.91 -4.66 -11.20
C PHE A 147 -3.24 -3.41 -10.63
N THR A 148 -3.99 -2.31 -10.60
CA THR A 148 -3.65 -1.10 -9.83
C THR A 148 -4.37 -1.21 -8.49
N VAL A 149 -3.67 -1.00 -7.38
CA VAL A 149 -4.26 -1.11 -6.03
C VAL A 149 -4.46 0.29 -5.47
N ALA A 150 -5.72 0.70 -5.34
CA ALA A 150 -6.10 1.84 -4.52
C ALA A 150 -6.26 1.36 -3.07
N ILE A 151 -5.55 1.97 -2.12
CA ILE A 151 -5.65 1.62 -0.70
C ILE A 151 -6.55 2.66 -0.03
N GLU A 152 -7.65 2.20 0.54
CA GLU A 152 -8.44 2.97 1.49
C GLU A 152 -8.14 2.42 2.90
N ALA A 153 -7.45 3.22 3.72
CA ALA A 153 -7.19 2.96 5.13
C ALA A 153 -8.20 3.72 5.99
#